data_AF-A0A7W1PMI5-F1
#
_entry.id   AF-A0A7W1PMI5-F1
#
_cell.length_a   1.000
_cell.length_b   1.000
_cell.length_c   1.000
_cell.angle_alpha   90.00
_cell.angle_beta   90.00
_cell.angle_gamma   90.00
#
_symmetry.space_group_name_H-M   'P 1'
#
loop_
_entity.id
_entity.type
_entity.pdbx_description
1 polymer ?
#
loop_
_entity_poly.entity_id
_entity_poly.type
_entity_poly.pdbx_seq_one_letter_code
_entity_poly.pdbx_strand_id
1 'polypeptide(L)'
;MASHLALIERSNHQDLNRVEVQVTVTELSTGRQTWSGEFTSRSADGILPNERLSFTLDNGQKGAARVSETRFDSRTPDATIVHVTGTSPLA
;
A
#
# COMPACT_ATOMS: atom_id res chain seq x y z
N MET A 1 3.79 -3.15 -15.16
CA MET A 1 3.87 -2.49 -13.85
C MET A 1 3.19 -1.15 -14.00
N ALA A 2 2.26 -0.81 -13.12
CA ALA A 2 1.57 0.48 -13.15
C ALA A 2 1.85 1.22 -11.83
N SER A 3 2.16 2.51 -11.91
CA SER A 3 2.30 3.37 -10.74
C SER A 3 1.04 4.21 -10.63
N HIS A 4 0.44 4.24 -9.44
CA HIS A 4 -0.78 4.97 -9.15
C HIS A 4 -0.58 5.83 -7.92
N LEU A 5 -1.18 7.02 -7.88
CA LEU A 5 -1.33 7.71 -6.61
C LEU A 5 -2.44 7.04 -5.81
N ALA A 6 -2.27 6.87 -4.50
CA ALA A 6 -3.27 6.30 -3.62
C ALA A 6 -3.46 7.17 -2.37
N LEU A 7 -4.71 7.34 -1.96
CA LEU A 7 -5.04 7.71 -0.59
C LEU A 7 -5.00 6.44 0.25
N ILE A 8 -4.20 6.44 1.32
CA ILE A 8 -4.15 5.34 2.28
C ILE A 8 -4.81 5.78 3.58
N GLU A 9 -5.84 5.06 3.99
CA GLU A 9 -6.52 5.25 5.29
C GLU A 9 -6.10 4.12 6.23
N ARG A 10 -5.63 4.50 7.42
CA ARG A 10 -5.28 3.56 8.50
C ARG A 10 -6.47 3.31 9.41
N SER A 11 -6.46 2.17 10.11
CA SER A 11 -7.52 1.81 11.07
C SER A 11 -7.63 2.77 12.26
N ASN A 12 -6.59 3.54 12.56
CA ASN A 12 -6.56 4.56 13.60
C ASN A 12 -7.00 5.95 13.12
N HIS A 13 -7.61 6.08 11.94
CA HIS A 13 -8.00 7.35 11.31
C HIS A 13 -6.84 8.34 11.07
N GLN A 14 -5.58 7.88 11.08
CA GLN A 14 -4.48 8.66 10.53
C GLN A 14 -4.36 8.37 9.03
N ASP A 15 -4.85 9.30 8.23
CA ASP A 15 -4.72 9.21 6.79
C ASP A 15 -3.29 9.53 6.37
N LEU A 16 -2.70 8.63 5.59
CA LEU A 16 -1.48 8.89 4.86
C LEU A 16 -1.92 9.54 3.56
N ASN A 17 -2.06 10.86 3.63
CA ASN A 17 -2.59 11.67 2.55
C ASN A 17 -1.76 11.49 1.26
N ARG A 18 -2.39 10.93 0.23
CA ARG A 18 -1.92 10.84 -1.17
C ARG A 18 -0.45 10.45 -1.31
N VAL A 19 -0.17 9.16 -1.20
CA VAL A 19 1.16 8.58 -1.46
C VAL A 19 1.20 7.96 -2.86
N GLU A 20 2.36 8.01 -3.52
CA GLU A 20 2.58 7.27 -4.76
C GLU A 20 2.84 5.81 -4.43
N VAL A 21 2.02 4.92 -5.00
CA VAL A 21 2.09 3.48 -4.80
C VAL A 21 2.37 2.82 -6.14
N GLN A 22 3.45 2.07 -6.21
CA GLN A 22 3.71 1.21 -7.36
C GLN A 22 2.95 -0.10 -7.19
N VAL A 23 1.96 -0.34 -8.05
CA VAL A 23 1.08 -1.52 -7.95
C VAL A 23 1.45 -2.54 -9.03
N THR A 24 1.61 -3.78 -8.60
CA THR A 24 1.72 -4.95 -9.48
C THR A 24 0.54 -5.87 -9.24
N VAL A 25 -0.35 -5.95 -10.23
CA VAL A 25 -1.50 -6.85 -10.21
C VAL A 25 -1.06 -8.21 -10.74
N THR A 26 -1.27 -9.25 -9.93
CA THR A 26 -1.00 -10.64 -10.29
C THR A 26 -2.32 -11.39 -10.31
N GLU A 27 -2.76 -11.78 -11.51
CA GLU A 27 -3.94 -12.63 -11.65
C GLU A 27 -3.56 -14.08 -11.40
N LEU A 28 -4.14 -14.70 -10.37
CA LEU A 28 -4.12 -16.16 -10.21
C LEU A 28 -5.34 -16.72 -10.95
N SER A 29 -5.13 -17.79 -11.71
CA SER A 29 -6.04 -18.42 -12.69
C SER A 29 -7.34 -19.02 -12.11
N THR A 30 -7.82 -18.53 -10.97
CA THR A 30 -8.99 -19.06 -10.23
C THR A 30 -9.96 -17.97 -9.77
N GLY A 31 -9.93 -16.78 -10.39
CA GLY A 31 -10.89 -15.70 -10.12
C GLY A 31 -10.56 -14.86 -8.88
N ARG A 32 -9.38 -15.05 -8.27
CA ARG A 32 -8.88 -14.24 -7.16
C ARG A 32 -7.69 -13.41 -7.63
N GLN A 33 -7.96 -12.17 -8.00
CA GLN A 33 -6.92 -11.19 -8.30
C GLN A 33 -6.17 -10.86 -7.00
N THR A 34 -4.85 -11.04 -7.01
CA THR A 34 -3.98 -10.53 -5.95
C THR A 34 -3.18 -9.38 -6.52
N TRP A 35 -2.74 -8.49 -5.65
CA TRP A 35 -1.85 -7.41 -6.06
C TRP A 35 -0.88 -7.12 -4.94
N SER A 36 0.30 -6.66 -5.31
CA SER A 36 1.27 -6.11 -4.37
C SER A 36 1.47 -4.64 -4.66
N GLY A 37 1.78 -3.89 -3.61
CA GLY A 37 2.11 -2.48 -3.69
C GLY A 37 3.39 -2.18 -2.93
N GLU A 38 4.14 -1.19 -3.41
CA GLU A 38 5.24 -0.59 -2.67
C GLU A 38 5.00 0.92 -2.61
N PHE A 39 5.20 1.52 -1.44
CA PHE A 39 5.20 2.97 -1.29
C PHE A 39 6.18 3.41 -0.19
N THR A 40 6.55 4.68 -0.23
CA THR A 40 7.38 5.30 0.81
C THR A 40 6.49 6.09 1.76
N SER A 41 6.56 5.78 3.05
CA SER A 41 5.92 6.54 4.12
C SER A 41 6.96 7.33 4.91
N ARG A 42 6.58 8.40 5.59
CA ARG A 42 7.48 9.04 6.56
C ARG A 42 7.61 8.14 7.79
N SER A 43 8.79 8.07 8.38
CA SER A 43 9.01 7.20 9.54
C SER A 43 8.18 7.60 10.76
N ALA A 44 7.79 8.88 10.86
CA ALA A 44 6.85 9.38 11.87
C ALA A 44 5.43 8.80 11.73
N ASP A 45 5.09 8.22 10.57
CA ASP A 45 3.78 7.64 10.33
C ASP A 45 3.62 6.27 11.03
N GLY A 46 4.70 5.60 11.44
CA GLY A 46 4.63 4.43 12.34
C GLY A 46 3.80 3.26 11.80
N ILE A 47 3.95 2.90 10.53
CA ILE A 47 3.27 1.76 9.91
C ILE A 47 3.86 0.46 10.44
N LEU A 48 3.00 -0.47 10.87
CA LEU A 48 3.42 -1.75 11.43
C LEU A 48 3.25 -2.92 10.45
N PRO A 49 4.09 -3.96 10.53
CA PRO A 49 3.84 -5.22 9.84
C PRO A 49 2.47 -5.81 10.18
N ASN A 50 1.80 -6.43 9.21
CA ASN A 50 0.43 -6.96 9.29
C ASN A 50 -0.68 -5.92 9.52
N GLU A 51 -0.37 -4.62 9.55
CA GLU A 51 -1.40 -3.58 9.58
C GLU A 51 -2.28 -3.67 8.33
N ARG A 52 -3.59 -3.47 8.51
CA ARG A 52 -4.55 -3.42 7.41
C ARG A 52 -4.74 -1.97 6.99
N LEU A 53 -4.55 -1.73 5.70
CA LEU A 53 -4.63 -0.42 5.08
C LEU A 53 -5.73 -0.44 4.01
N SER A 54 -6.54 0.62 4.00
CA SER A 54 -7.50 0.87 2.92
C SER A 54 -6.85 1.76 1.87
N PHE A 55 -6.98 1.39 0.61
CA PHE A 55 -6.43 2.10 -0.54
C PHE A 55 -7.55 2.64 -1.40
N THR A 56 -7.46 3.91 -1.77
CA THR A 56 -8.23 4.50 -2.87
C THR A 56 -7.25 5.05 -3.89
N LEU A 57 -7.16 4.41 -5.05
CA LEU A 57 -6.31 4.83 -6.15
C LEU A 57 -6.87 6.10 -6.84
N ASP A 58 -6.00 6.80 -7.55
CA ASP A 58 -6.30 7.99 -8.35
C ASP A 58 -7.37 7.78 -9.43
N ASN A 59 -7.43 6.58 -10.00
CA ASN A 59 -8.46 6.14 -10.93
C ASN A 59 -9.81 5.83 -10.25
N GLY A 60 -9.92 6.05 -8.93
CA GLY A 60 -11.12 5.81 -8.12
C GLY A 60 -11.24 4.40 -7.58
N GLN A 61 -10.35 3.49 -7.98
CA GLN A 61 -10.42 2.10 -7.56
C GLN A 61 -10.11 1.94 -6.07
N LYS A 62 -10.90 1.13 -5.38
CA LYS A 62 -10.73 0.87 -3.94
C LYS A 62 -10.29 -0.54 -3.67
N GLY A 63 -9.42 -0.69 -2.69
CA GLY A 63 -8.93 -1.98 -2.25
C GLY A 63 -8.51 -1.96 -0.78
N ALA A 64 -8.29 -3.14 -0.22
CA ALA A 64 -7.65 -3.27 1.07
C ALA A 64 -6.41 -4.14 0.90
N ALA A 65 -5.33 -3.75 1.56
CA ALA A 65 -4.10 -4.52 1.60
C ALA A 65 -3.59 -4.65 3.03
N ARG A 66 -2.75 -5.66 3.23
CA ARG A 66 -2.00 -5.86 4.46
C ARG A 66 -0.55 -5.51 4.23
N VAL A 67 0.06 -4.85 5.20
CA VAL A 67 1.50 -4.61 5.21
C VAL A 67 2.21 -5.95 5.36
N SER A 68 2.94 -6.36 4.33
CA SER A 68 3.75 -7.58 4.36
C SER A 68 5.08 -7.34 5.04
N GLU A 69 5.71 -6.19 4.78
CA GLU A 69 6.98 -5.82 5.37
C GLU A 69 7.16 -4.29 5.37
N THR A 70 8.00 -3.82 6.30
CA THR A 70 8.43 -2.42 6.40
C THR A 70 9.95 -2.41 6.47
N ARG A 71 10.60 -1.67 5.59
CA ARG A 71 12.06 -1.57 5.52
C ARG A 71 12.51 -0.15 5.78
N PHE A 72 13.44 0.01 6.72
CA PHE A 72 14.13 1.26 6.93
C PHE A 72 15.30 1.35 5.95
N ASP A 73 15.34 2.41 5.15
CA ASP A 73 16.52 2.72 4.34
C ASP A 73 17.40 3.71 5.12
N SER A 74 18.61 3.26 5.47
CA SER A 74 19.62 4.09 6.13
C SER A 74 20.00 5.37 5.36
N ARG A 75 19.73 5.43 4.05
CA ARG A 75 19.96 6.62 3.22
C ARG A 75 18.86 7.66 3.34
N THR A 76 17.67 7.25 3.77
CA THR A 76 16.51 8.12 3.99
C THR A 76 15.95 7.84 5.39
N PRO A 77 16.64 8.31 6.45
CA PRO A 77 16.28 7.98 7.83
C PRO A 77 14.90 8.50 8.25
N ASP A 78 14.36 9.48 7.51
CA ASP A 78 13.04 10.04 7.73
C ASP A 78 11.93 9.29 6.96
N ALA A 79 12.26 8.21 6.25
CA ALA A 79 11.36 7.45 5.42
C ALA A 79 11.46 5.94 5.63
N THR A 80 10.34 5.26 5.41
CA THR A 80 10.21 3.81 5.51
C THR A 80 9.54 3.31 4.25
N ILE A 81 10.15 2.31 3.62
CA ILE A 81 9.58 1.60 2.46
C ILE A 81 8.60 0.57 3.01
N VAL A 82 7.40 0.57 2.45
CA VAL A 82 6.28 -0.25 2.94
C VAL A 82 5.79 -1.11 1.78
N HIS A 83 5.85 -2.41 1.98
CA HIS A 83 5.30 -3.38 1.04
C HIS A 83 3.95 -3.86 1.53
N VAL A 84 2.99 -3.93 0.61
CA VAL A 84 1.63 -4.36 0.88
C VAL A 84 1.18 -5.45 -0.08
N THR A 85 0.25 -6.28 0.37
CA THR A 85 -0.41 -7.30 -0.45
C THR A 85 -1.93 -7.25 -0.25
N GLY A 86 -2.66 -7.19 -1.36
CA GLY A 86 -4.11 -7.15 -1.43
C GLY A 86 -4.71 -8.41 -2.04
N THR A 87 -5.93 -8.76 -1.61
CA THR A 87 -6.68 -9.93 -2.10
C THR A 87 -8.14 -9.56 -2.40
N SER A 88 -8.33 -8.63 -3.32
CA SER A 88 -9.63 -8.24 -3.88
C SER A 88 -9.38 -7.26 -5.02
N PRO A 89 -10.32 -7.15 -5.98
CA PRO A 89 -10.15 -6.18 -7.04
C PRO A 89 -9.94 -4.80 -6.44
N LEU A 90 -8.98 -4.08 -6.99
CA LEU A 90 -8.97 -2.64 -6.98
C LEU A 90 -10.16 -2.26 -7.87
N ALA A 91 -11.36 -2.18 -7.28
CA ALA A 91 -12.61 -1.99 -8.03
C ALA A 91 -12.93 -0.52 -8.18
#